data_AF-A0A7W0WKW5-F1
#
_entry.id   AF-A0A7W0WKW5-F1
#
_cell.length_a   1.000
_cell.length_b   1.000
_cell.length_c   1.000
_cell.angle_alpha   90.00
_cell.angle_beta   90.00
_cell.angle_gamma   90.00
#
_symmetry.space_group_name_H-M   'P 1'
#
loop_
_entity.id
_entity.type
_entity.pdbx_description
1 polymer ?
#
loop_
_entity_poly.entity_id
_entity_poly.type
_entity_poly.pdbx_seq_one_letter_code
_entity_poly.pdbx_strand_id
1 'polypeptide(L)'
;MTEGRKPVADDSDPVACFDSIYEANSRALHAYFLGRTSDPEAALDLSQEAFLRTWRNVSKLRVLSPERRRYWLYAVAKNLVADHHRGLSRTTIAASRLGGRPGNGRPPRRAGPGIVRRALRGR
;
A
#
# COMPACT_ATOMS: atom_id res chain seq x y z
N MET A 1 -28.42 2.34 -24.28
CA MET A 1 -27.26 3.27 -24.28
C MET A 1 -26.31 2.80 -23.19
N THR A 2 -25.17 2.25 -23.63
CA THR A 2 -24.01 1.74 -22.87
C THR A 2 -24.29 1.04 -21.54
N GLU A 3 -24.80 -0.18 -21.62
CA GLU A 3 -24.61 -1.17 -20.58
C GLU A 3 -23.13 -1.54 -20.60
N GLY A 4 -22.36 -0.86 -19.74
CA GLY A 4 -20.94 -1.10 -19.55
C GLY A 4 -20.76 -2.54 -19.10
N ARG A 5 -20.50 -3.42 -20.07
CA ARG A 5 -20.04 -4.78 -19.88
C ARG A 5 -18.91 -4.71 -18.87
N LYS A 6 -19.18 -5.09 -17.61
CA LYS A 6 -18.12 -5.36 -16.64
C LYS A 6 -17.14 -6.27 -17.37
N PRO A 7 -15.88 -5.86 -17.57
CA PRO A 7 -14.91 -6.79 -18.11
C PRO A 7 -14.93 -7.97 -17.13
N VAL A 8 -15.34 -9.14 -17.64
CA VAL A 8 -15.00 -10.41 -17.00
C VAL A 8 -13.53 -10.26 -16.67
N ALA A 9 -13.18 -10.31 -15.39
CA ALA A 9 -11.83 -10.03 -14.92
C ALA A 9 -10.88 -10.92 -15.72
N ASP A 10 -10.34 -10.37 -16.79
CA ASP A 10 -9.33 -11.04 -17.57
C ASP A 10 -8.09 -10.84 -16.72
N ASP A 11 -7.92 -11.77 -15.79
CA ASP A 11 -6.76 -11.74 -14.92
C ASP A 11 -5.49 -11.73 -15.79
N SER A 12 -5.51 -12.16 -17.07
CA SER A 12 -4.38 -12.07 -18.00
C SER A 12 -3.88 -10.65 -18.27
N ASP A 13 -4.78 -9.66 -18.32
CA ASP A 13 -4.43 -8.26 -18.56
C ASP A 13 -4.05 -7.55 -17.25
N PRO A 14 -2.82 -7.00 -17.14
CA PRO A 14 -2.43 -6.20 -15.98
C PRO A 14 -3.35 -5.01 -15.71
N VAL A 15 -3.93 -4.37 -16.72
CA VAL A 15 -4.87 -3.24 -16.52
C VAL A 15 -6.16 -3.74 -15.88
N ALA A 16 -6.82 -4.73 -16.50
CA ALA A 16 -8.07 -5.31 -15.96
C ALA A 16 -7.90 -5.90 -14.54
N CYS A 17 -6.77 -6.57 -14.28
CA CYS A 17 -6.45 -7.07 -12.94
C CYS A 17 -6.34 -5.94 -11.91
N PHE A 18 -5.69 -4.82 -12.26
CA PHE A 18 -5.58 -3.67 -11.37
C PHE A 18 -6.94 -3.03 -11.12
N ASP A 19 -7.72 -2.78 -12.17
CA ASP A 19 -9.04 -2.17 -12.07
C ASP A 19 -9.96 -3.00 -11.16
N SER A 20 -9.92 -4.32 -11.29
CA SER A 20 -10.67 -5.23 -10.41
C SER A 20 -10.27 -5.07 -8.93
N ILE A 21 -8.97 -4.97 -8.64
CA ILE A 21 -8.47 -4.74 -7.28
C ILE A 21 -8.89 -3.36 -6.77
N TYR A 22 -8.79 -2.34 -7.62
CA TYR A 22 -9.13 -0.96 -7.30
C TYR A 22 -10.62 -0.81 -6.96
N GLU A 23 -11.50 -1.23 -7.86
CA GLU A 23 -12.95 -1.16 -7.68
C GLU A 23 -13.41 -1.90 -6.42
N ALA A 24 -12.83 -3.08 -6.16
CA ALA A 24 -13.21 -3.88 -4.99
C ALA A 24 -12.73 -3.30 -3.65
N ASN A 25 -11.67 -2.49 -3.62
CA ASN A 25 -11.01 -2.11 -2.37
C ASN A 25 -10.87 -0.60 -2.14
N SER A 26 -11.05 0.26 -3.13
CA SER A 26 -10.84 1.72 -3.04
C SER A 26 -11.53 2.35 -1.83
N ARG A 27 -12.84 2.16 -1.70
CA ARG A 27 -13.63 2.73 -0.60
C ARG A 27 -13.22 2.18 0.77
N ALA A 28 -13.02 0.86 0.87
CA ALA A 28 -12.67 0.20 2.11
C ALA A 28 -11.24 0.54 2.57
N LEU A 29 -10.32 0.69 1.62
CA LEU A 29 -8.92 1.05 1.89
C LEU A 29 -8.80 2.51 2.32
N HIS A 30 -9.52 3.41 1.65
CA HIS A 30 -9.57 4.82 2.05
C HIS A 30 -10.16 4.99 3.46
N ALA A 31 -11.28 4.32 3.75
CA ALA A 31 -11.87 4.32 5.09
C ALA A 31 -10.93 3.73 6.15
N TYR A 32 -10.17 2.69 5.79
CA TYR A 32 -9.13 2.12 6.65
C TYR A 32 -8.04 3.14 6.98
N PHE A 33 -7.52 3.87 6.00
CA PHE A 33 -6.50 4.89 6.26
C PHE A 33 -7.04 6.05 7.10
N LEU A 34 -8.24 6.55 6.76
CA LEU A 34 -8.88 7.64 7.50
C LEU A 34 -9.08 7.29 8.98
N GLY A 35 -9.49 6.06 9.28
CA GLY A 35 -9.64 5.59 10.67
C GLY A 35 -8.32 5.42 11.43
N ARG A 36 -7.17 5.43 10.76
CA ARG A 36 -5.85 5.24 11.38
C ARG A 36 -5.01 6.52 11.42
N THR A 37 -5.20 7.43 10.49
CA THR A 37 -4.51 8.73 10.46
C THR A 37 -5.33 9.83 11.12
N SER A 38 -6.67 9.72 11.12
CA SER A 38 -7.59 10.82 11.49
C SER A 38 -7.36 12.11 10.71
N ASP A 39 -6.70 12.01 9.55
CA ASP A 39 -6.37 13.11 8.64
C ASP A 39 -6.80 12.71 7.22
N PRO A 40 -7.76 13.42 6.61
CA PRO A 40 -8.24 13.16 5.26
C PRO A 40 -7.16 13.29 4.18
N GLU A 41 -6.25 14.27 4.29
CA GLU A 41 -5.19 14.49 3.29
C GLU A 41 -4.18 13.35 3.35
N ALA A 42 -3.73 12.99 4.56
CA ALA A 42 -2.88 11.83 4.75
C ALA A 42 -3.54 10.52 4.27
N ALA A 43 -4.85 10.37 4.45
CA ALA A 43 -5.58 9.19 3.98
C ALA A 43 -5.59 9.09 2.45
N LEU A 44 -5.74 10.21 1.74
CA LEU A 44 -5.67 10.28 0.28
C LEU A 44 -4.26 9.93 -0.21
N ASP A 45 -3.22 10.50 0.38
CA ASP A 45 -1.82 10.23 0.02
C ASP A 45 -1.44 8.75 0.22
N LEU A 46 -1.82 8.16 1.35
CA LEU A 46 -1.55 6.76 1.63
C LEU A 46 -2.33 5.83 0.70
N SER A 47 -3.57 6.20 0.34
CA SER A 47 -4.37 5.47 -0.65
C SER A 47 -3.70 5.47 -2.01
N GLN A 48 -3.26 6.64 -2.49
CA GLN A 48 -2.53 6.78 -3.75
C GLN A 48 -1.26 5.92 -3.76
N GLU A 49 -0.43 6.01 -2.72
CA GLU A 49 0.79 5.22 -2.62
C GLU A 49 0.51 3.70 -2.56
N ALA A 50 -0.56 3.28 -1.88
CA ALA A 50 -0.96 1.87 -1.86
C ALA A 50 -1.34 1.35 -3.25
N PHE A 51 -2.09 2.13 -4.03
CA PHE A 51 -2.46 1.76 -5.39
C PHE A 51 -1.27 1.82 -6.35
N LEU A 52 -0.36 2.79 -6.22
CA LEU A 52 0.88 2.81 -6.99
C LEU A 52 1.75 1.57 -6.72
N ARG A 53 1.84 1.12 -5.47
CA ARG A 53 2.54 -0.14 -5.13
C ARG A 53 1.84 -1.36 -5.71
N THR A 54 0.51 -1.34 -5.74
CA THR A 54 -0.31 -2.40 -6.34
C THR A 54 -0.03 -2.49 -7.84
N TRP A 55 -0.08 -1.36 -8.55
CA TRP A 55 0.24 -1.28 -9.99
C TRP A 55 1.64 -1.82 -10.29
N ARG A 56 2.66 -1.37 -9.55
CA ARG A 56 4.05 -1.86 -9.72
C ARG A 56 4.22 -3.36 -9.48
N ASN A 57 3.31 -4.00 -8.74
CA ASN A 57 3.36 -5.43 -8.44
C ASN A 57 2.24 -6.22 -9.13
N VAL A 58 1.50 -5.62 -10.07
CA VAL A 58 0.33 -6.26 -10.68
C VAL A 58 0.67 -7.59 -11.35
N SER A 59 1.87 -7.70 -11.97
CA SER A 59 2.38 -8.95 -12.55
C SER A 59 2.51 -10.08 -11.53
N LYS A 60 2.80 -9.76 -10.27
CA LYS A 60 2.86 -10.73 -9.17
C LYS A 60 1.50 -10.98 -8.53
N LEU A 61 0.61 -9.99 -8.54
CA LEU A 61 -0.72 -10.11 -7.95
C LEU A 61 -1.66 -10.93 -8.82
N ARG A 62 -1.51 -10.85 -10.15
CA ARG A 62 -2.27 -11.63 -11.12
C ARG A 62 -2.20 -13.13 -10.89
N VAL A 63 -1.05 -13.65 -10.46
CA VAL A 63 -0.88 -15.10 -10.19
C VAL A 63 -1.44 -15.53 -8.84
N LEU A 64 -1.94 -14.58 -8.04
CA LEU A 64 -2.48 -14.84 -6.71
C LEU A 64 -4.01 -14.92 -6.74
N SER A 65 -4.57 -15.75 -5.85
CA SER A 65 -6.01 -15.74 -5.60
C SER A 65 -6.49 -14.36 -5.12
N PRO A 66 -7.75 -13.98 -5.39
CA PRO A 66 -8.33 -12.70 -4.93
C PRO A 66 -8.12 -12.42 -3.43
N GLU A 67 -8.26 -13.45 -2.59
CA GLU A 67 -8.04 -13.34 -1.14
C GLU A 67 -6.59 -12.96 -0.80
N ARG A 68 -5.62 -13.58 -1.48
CA ARG A 68 -4.19 -13.28 -1.30
C ARG A 68 -3.83 -11.90 -1.82
N ARG A 69 -4.46 -11.44 -2.92
CA ARG A 69 -4.33 -10.05 -3.41
C ARG A 69 -4.80 -9.06 -2.36
N ARG A 70 -5.98 -9.30 -1.78
CA ARG A 70 -6.54 -8.46 -0.71
C ARG A 70 -5.64 -8.46 0.53
N TYR A 71 -5.20 -9.64 0.99
CA TYR A 71 -4.28 -9.73 2.13
C TYR A 71 -2.98 -8.94 1.89
N TRP A 72 -2.40 -9.05 0.69
CA TRP A 72 -1.21 -8.30 0.32
C TRP A 72 -1.46 -6.79 0.33
N LEU A 73 -2.59 -6.33 -0.21
CA LEU A 73 -2.97 -4.91 -0.21
C LEU A 73 -3.08 -4.36 1.23
N TYR A 74 -3.74 -5.08 2.13
CA TYR A 74 -3.86 -4.66 3.52
C TYR A 74 -2.53 -4.76 4.28
N ALA A 75 -1.63 -5.69 3.91
CA ALA A 75 -0.27 -5.71 4.46
C ALA A 75 0.53 -4.47 4.04
N VAL A 76 0.40 -4.03 2.78
CA VAL A 76 0.98 -2.77 2.30
C VAL A 76 0.39 -1.59 3.05
N ALA A 77 -0.94 -1.52 3.20
CA ALA A 77 -1.61 -0.45 3.92
C ALA A 77 -1.16 -0.35 5.39
N LYS A 78 -1.06 -1.48 6.09
CA LYS A 78 -0.56 -1.51 7.47
C LYS A 78 0.87 -0.97 7.58
N ASN A 79 1.74 -1.33 6.64
CA ASN A 79 3.11 -0.82 6.61
C ASN A 79 3.15 0.69 6.33
N LEU A 80 2.32 1.17 5.40
CA LEU A 80 2.19 2.59 5.09
C LEU A 80 1.72 3.40 6.30
N VAL A 81 0.72 2.93 7.05
CA VAL A 81 0.28 3.55 8.30
C VAL A 81 1.41 3.57 9.34
N ALA A 82 2.11 2.46 9.52
CA ALA A 82 3.23 2.39 10.46
C ALA A 82 4.36 3.36 10.09
N ASP A 83 4.69 3.45 8.80
CA ASP A 83 5.70 4.36 8.28
C ASP A 83 5.25 5.82 8.39
N HIS A 84 3.96 6.13 8.18
CA HIS A 84 3.39 7.46 8.38
C HIS A 84 3.54 7.91 9.85
N HIS A 85 3.16 7.08 10.82
CA HIS A 85 3.33 7.41 12.25
C HIS A 85 4.81 7.52 12.66
N ARG A 86 5.69 6.69 12.09
CA ARG A 86 7.15 6.78 12.31
C ARG A 86 7.74 8.04 11.68
N GLY A 87 7.26 8.42 10.49
CA GLY A 87 7.62 9.65 9.79
C GLY A 87 7.25 10.87 10.62
N LEU A 88 6.04 10.91 11.16
CA LEU A 88 5.61 11.93 12.12
C LEU A 88 6.49 11.94 13.36
N SER A 89 6.77 10.78 13.96
CA SER A 89 7.66 10.69 15.12
C SER A 89 9.07 11.19 14.80
N ARG A 90 9.58 10.97 13.58
CA ARG A 90 10.86 11.50 13.13
C ARG A 90 10.81 12.99 12.87
N THR A 91 9.72 13.52 12.31
CA THR A 91 9.52 14.95 12.11
C THR A 91 9.36 15.67 13.45
N THR A 92 8.64 15.09 14.42
CA THR A 92 8.54 15.61 15.79
C THR A 92 9.88 15.53 16.51
N ILE A 93 10.60 14.41 16.42
CA ILE A 93 11.94 14.29 17.01
C ILE A 93 12.93 15.23 16.31
N ALA A 94 12.85 15.40 14.99
CA ALA A 94 13.69 16.35 14.24
C ALA A 94 13.33 17.80 14.59
N ALA A 95 12.05 18.14 14.71
CA ALA A 95 11.58 19.45 15.16
C ALA A 95 12.02 19.74 16.61
N SER A 96 11.96 18.75 17.50
CA SER A 96 12.51 18.85 18.86
C SER A 96 14.06 18.89 18.88
N ARG A 97 14.74 18.38 17.85
CA ARG A 97 16.20 18.40 17.72
C ARG A 97 16.74 19.63 16.98
N LEU A 98 15.91 20.38 16.26
CA LEU A 98 16.33 21.61 15.57
C LEU A 98 16.61 22.80 16.51
N GLY A 99 16.53 22.59 17.83
CA GLY A 99 17.22 23.42 18.84
C GLY A 99 18.72 23.07 19.02
N GLY A 100 19.27 22.10 18.28
CA GLY A 100 20.66 21.65 18.40
C GLY A 100 21.26 21.22 17.05
N ARG A 101 22.39 21.84 16.71
CA ARG A 101 23.18 21.77 15.46
C ARG A 101 23.29 20.38 14.77
N PRO A 102 23.39 20.32 13.42
CA PRO A 102 23.31 19.07 12.67
C PRO A 102 24.65 18.30 12.66
N GLY A 103 24.61 17.04 13.10
CA GLY A 103 25.71 16.09 12.97
C GLY A 103 25.24 14.79 12.31
N ASN A 104 25.74 14.53 11.10
CA ASN A 104 26.08 13.22 10.53
C ASN A 104 25.19 11.97 10.83
N GLY A 105 23.90 12.01 10.48
CA GLY A 105 23.05 10.82 10.47
C GLY A 105 23.07 10.08 9.11
N ARG A 106 23.89 9.04 8.97
CA ARG A 106 23.89 8.09 7.83
C ARG A 106 22.47 7.55 7.57
N PRO A 107 21.94 7.54 6.33
CA PRO A 107 20.59 7.03 6.07
C PRO A 107 20.53 5.51 6.30
N PRO A 108 19.52 4.97 7.01
CA PRO A 108 19.29 3.54 7.02
C PRO A 108 18.81 3.09 5.63
N ARG A 109 19.41 1.98 5.17
CA ARG A 109 19.18 1.35 3.87
C ARG A 109 17.68 1.10 3.62
N ARG A 110 17.22 1.42 2.39
CA ARG A 110 15.92 1.01 1.85
C ARG A 110 15.75 -0.51 2.02
N ALA A 111 14.86 -0.93 2.90
CA ALA A 111 14.27 -2.26 2.83
C ALA A 111 13.14 -2.18 1.80
N GLY A 112 13.39 -2.66 0.58
CA GLY A 112 12.30 -3.02 -0.32
C GLY A 112 11.38 -4.03 0.39
N PRO A 113 10.08 -4.07 0.10
CA PRO A 113 9.15 -4.97 0.78
C PRO A 113 9.67 -6.40 0.66
N GLY A 114 10.08 -6.95 1.81
CA GLY A 114 10.41 -8.35 1.95
C GLY A 114 9.20 -9.13 1.49
N ILE A 115 9.35 -9.84 0.37
CA ILE A 115 8.40 -10.84 -0.10
C ILE A 115 8.17 -11.75 1.11
N VAL A 116 6.96 -11.75 1.65
CA VAL A 116 6.50 -12.74 2.60
C VAL A 116 6.56 -14.11 1.92
N ARG A 117 7.74 -14.75 1.98
CA ARG A 117 7.89 -16.17 1.72
C ARG A 117 7.17 -16.89 2.86
N ARG A 118 5.89 -17.20 2.67
CA ARG A 118 5.21 -18.23 3.45
C ARG A 118 4.92 -19.43 2.56
N ALA A 119 5.63 -20.50 2.90
CA ALA A 119 5.65 -21.85 2.37
C ALA A 119 4.35 -22.32 1.70
N LEU A 120 4.51 -22.84 0.48
CA LEU A 120 3.71 -23.93 -0.04
C LEU A 120 4.61 -25.18 -0.07
N ARG A 121 4.37 -26.09 0.87
CA ARG A 121 4.75 -27.51 0.85
C ARG A 121 3.41 -28.17 1.18
N GLY A 122 2.69 -28.77 0.23
CA GLY A 122 3.11 -29.97 -0.48
C GLY A 122 2.76 -31.16 0.40
N ARG A 123 1.60 -31.78 0.17
CA ARG A 123 1.33 -33.17 0.49
C ARG A 123 0.37 -33.72 -0.54
#